data_AF-A0A9E1YZH9-F1
#
_entry.id   AF-A0A9E1YZH9-F1
#
_cell.length_a   1.000
_cell.length_b   1.000
_cell.length_c   1.000
_cell.angle_alpha   90.00
_cell.angle_beta   90.00
_cell.angle_gamma   90.00
#
_symmetry.space_group_name_H-M   'P 1'
#
loop_
_entity.id
_entity.type
_entity.pdbx_description
1 polymer ?
#
loop_
_entity_poly.entity_id
_entity_poly.type
_entity_poly.pdbx_seq_one_letter_code
_entity_poly.pdbx_strand_id
1 'polypeptide(L)'
;MSKSAKSKISSSLASSLEPVLREQTNNQLSDIHWFRTDWQRSGAPTGFATWNSEDANDVPVVVKLPINKNELRWTRRMQNANGVAPTLFASDEKLNGYDLAWLIIERFPVGPLGAHWDDSNIERISESAALFSKFASEFPVDQKGRRENWKDLLEIAKKSIRENNLENKSRWKKAQSQLSKRLTGLLELWRGRRINQWLHGDVQLANAMCRTAEPNAPVSLIDLAEVHAGHWIEDAVYLERQLWGHKSRLKASRPVHAMAAARKKFGMQVDDNYHQLVEIRRLLLAATAPAFMQSEGDPRYLASCLSQFETALNRIQ
;
A
#
# COMPACT_ATOMS: atom_id res chain seq x y z
N MET A 1 -9.72 -35.11 1.76
CA MET A 1 -10.56 -34.18 2.55
C MET A 1 -9.78 -33.72 3.77
N SER A 2 -9.31 -32.48 3.79
CA SER A 2 -8.78 -31.82 4.98
C SER A 2 -9.33 -30.40 4.95
N LYS A 3 -10.37 -30.17 5.76
CA LYS A 3 -10.95 -28.84 5.95
C LYS A 3 -9.94 -28.03 6.75
N SER A 4 -9.17 -27.21 6.05
CA SER A 4 -8.32 -26.19 6.64
C SER A 4 -9.19 -25.31 7.55
N ALA A 5 -8.85 -25.28 8.84
CA ALA A 5 -9.40 -24.36 9.84
C ALA A 5 -8.94 -22.92 9.56
N LYS A 6 -9.25 -22.40 8.36
CA LYS A 6 -9.02 -21.00 8.01
C LYS A 6 -10.12 -20.15 8.64
N SER A 7 -9.79 -19.52 9.76
CA SER A 7 -10.25 -18.16 10.13
C SER A 7 -11.78 -17.93 10.21
N LYS A 8 -12.53 -18.76 10.94
CA LYS A 8 -13.88 -18.39 11.41
C LYS A 8 -13.88 -17.42 12.61
N ILE A 9 -12.71 -17.21 13.23
CA ILE A 9 -12.57 -16.55 14.54
C ILE A 9 -12.66 -15.01 14.44
N SER A 10 -12.12 -14.38 13.39
CA SER A 10 -12.07 -12.91 13.34
C SER A 10 -13.41 -12.25 13.07
N SER A 11 -14.25 -12.84 12.21
CA SER A 11 -15.63 -12.37 12.01
C SER A 11 -16.49 -12.64 13.24
N SER A 12 -16.30 -13.79 13.89
CA SER A 12 -17.00 -14.14 15.13
C SER A 12 -16.71 -13.16 16.27
N LEU A 13 -15.46 -12.69 16.40
CA LEU A 13 -15.08 -11.69 17.39
C LEU A 13 -15.66 -10.31 17.07
N ALA A 14 -15.56 -9.86 15.81
CA ALA A 14 -16.10 -8.57 15.38
C ALA A 14 -17.62 -8.50 15.62
N SER A 15 -18.35 -9.55 15.23
CA SER A 15 -19.79 -9.63 15.46
C SER A 15 -20.15 -9.72 16.95
N SER A 16 -19.36 -10.37 17.81
CA SER A 16 -19.63 -10.37 19.25
C SER A 16 -19.38 -9.02 19.93
N LEU A 17 -18.56 -8.15 19.33
CA LEU A 17 -18.21 -6.84 19.86
C LEU A 17 -19.11 -5.71 19.37
N GLU A 18 -19.97 -5.99 18.40
CA GLU A 18 -20.88 -5.01 17.79
C GLU A 18 -21.80 -4.30 18.79
N PRO A 19 -22.48 -4.98 19.73
CA PRO A 19 -23.32 -4.29 20.71
C PRO A 19 -22.54 -3.27 21.54
N VAL A 20 -21.31 -3.61 21.92
CA VAL A 20 -20.46 -2.72 22.73
C VAL A 20 -19.94 -1.55 21.90
N LEU A 21 -19.62 -1.77 20.63
CA LEU A 21 -19.22 -0.70 19.71
C LEU A 21 -20.37 0.30 19.49
N ARG A 22 -21.60 -0.19 19.36
CA ARG A 22 -22.80 0.65 19.23
C ARG A 22 -23.05 1.46 20.50
N GLU A 23 -22.94 0.85 21.67
CA GLU A 23 -23.05 1.56 22.95
C GLU A 23 -21.98 2.66 23.09
N GLN A 24 -20.71 2.34 22.79
CA GLN A 24 -19.60 3.31 22.86
C GLN A 24 -19.73 4.45 21.85
N THR A 25 -20.50 4.27 20.78
CA THR A 25 -20.84 5.31 19.80
C THR A 25 -22.18 5.98 20.09
N ASN A 26 -22.70 5.87 21.31
CA ASN A 26 -24.00 6.44 21.74
C ASN A 26 -25.16 6.02 20.81
N ASN A 27 -25.10 4.81 20.26
CA ASN A 27 -26.05 4.27 19.29
C ASN A 27 -26.18 5.07 17.98
N GLN A 28 -25.19 5.89 17.64
CA GLN A 28 -25.11 6.56 16.34
C GLN A 28 -24.83 5.57 15.20
N LEU A 29 -24.30 4.39 15.51
CA LEU A 29 -24.03 3.33 14.54
C LEU A 29 -25.21 2.36 14.43
N SER A 30 -25.68 2.11 13.19
CA SER A 30 -26.64 1.07 12.87
C SER A 30 -26.07 -0.35 13.07
N ASP A 31 -26.88 -1.37 12.78
CA ASP A 31 -26.39 -2.75 12.66
C ASP A 31 -25.25 -2.84 11.63
N ILE A 32 -24.27 -3.70 11.89
CA ILE A 32 -23.05 -3.83 11.08
C ILE A 32 -23.13 -5.09 10.22
N HIS A 33 -23.06 -4.89 8.91
CA HIS A 33 -22.94 -5.98 7.94
C HIS A 33 -21.46 -6.27 7.68
N TRP A 34 -20.91 -7.20 8.45
CA TRP A 34 -19.53 -7.66 8.30
C TRP A 34 -19.31 -8.39 6.97
N PHE A 35 -18.24 -8.02 6.26
CA PHE A 35 -17.85 -8.65 5.01
C PHE A 35 -16.34 -8.92 4.97
N ARG A 36 -15.94 -9.74 4.01
CA ARG A 36 -14.54 -9.95 3.66
C ARG A 36 -14.41 -9.78 2.16
N THR A 37 -13.54 -8.88 1.72
CA THR A 37 -13.24 -8.75 0.29
C THR A 37 -12.20 -9.77 -0.13
N ASP A 38 -12.30 -10.25 -1.37
CA ASP A 38 -11.41 -11.29 -1.90
C ASP A 38 -9.95 -10.85 -1.99
N TRP A 39 -9.69 -9.54 -2.03
CA TRP A 39 -8.34 -8.95 -2.02
C TRP A 39 -7.75 -8.77 -0.61
N GLN A 40 -8.55 -8.90 0.46
CA GLN A 40 -8.07 -8.79 1.83
C GLN A 40 -7.39 -10.08 2.28
N ARG A 41 -6.11 -10.23 1.90
CA ARG A 41 -5.23 -11.34 2.32
C ARG A 41 -4.94 -11.29 3.84
N SER A 42 -4.85 -10.08 4.39
CA SER A 42 -4.68 -9.73 5.80
C SER A 42 -5.35 -8.38 6.06
N GLY A 43 -5.90 -8.15 7.24
CA GLY A 43 -6.49 -6.85 7.61
C GLY A 43 -7.59 -6.97 8.66
N ALA A 44 -7.97 -5.84 9.26
CA ALA A 44 -9.05 -5.74 10.22
C ALA A 44 -10.37 -6.28 9.64
N PRO A 45 -11.16 -7.07 10.39
CA PRO A 45 -12.57 -7.27 10.06
C PRO A 45 -13.23 -5.93 9.72
N THR A 46 -13.93 -5.91 8.59
CA THR A 46 -14.52 -4.70 8.02
C THR A 46 -16.02 -4.92 7.83
N GLY A 47 -16.83 -3.92 8.13
CA GLY A 47 -18.28 -3.98 8.02
C GLY A 47 -18.86 -2.71 7.43
N PHE A 48 -20.02 -2.83 6.79
CA PHE A 48 -20.82 -1.68 6.38
C PHE A 48 -21.88 -1.38 7.43
N ALA A 49 -22.12 -0.11 7.67
CA ALA A 49 -23.19 0.38 8.53
C ALA A 49 -23.64 1.76 8.05
N THR A 50 -24.58 2.35 8.78
CA THR A 50 -25.02 3.72 8.65
C THR A 50 -24.67 4.47 9.93
N TRP A 51 -24.24 5.72 9.78
CA TRP A 51 -24.01 6.64 10.88
C TRP A 51 -25.15 7.66 10.95
N ASN A 52 -25.79 7.73 12.10
CA ASN A 52 -26.92 8.60 12.39
C ASN A 52 -26.40 9.81 13.18
N SER A 53 -26.46 10.98 12.56
CA SER A 53 -26.19 12.26 13.21
C SER A 53 -27.51 12.99 13.45
N GLU A 54 -27.62 13.75 14.55
CA GLU A 54 -28.82 14.54 14.87
C GLU A 54 -29.16 15.56 13.75
N ASP A 55 -28.17 15.97 12.96
CA ASP A 55 -28.27 17.06 11.97
C ASP A 55 -28.25 16.61 10.49
N ALA A 56 -28.15 15.32 10.18
CA ALA A 56 -27.99 14.84 8.81
C ALA A 56 -28.69 13.52 8.51
N ASN A 57 -29.02 13.31 7.23
CA ASN A 57 -29.45 12.01 6.70
C ASN A 57 -28.43 10.92 7.06
N ASP A 58 -28.92 9.75 7.42
CA ASP A 58 -28.24 8.45 7.45
C ASP A 58 -27.04 8.37 6.48
N VAL A 59 -25.81 8.42 7.01
CA VAL A 59 -24.59 8.42 6.19
C VAL A 59 -24.01 7.01 6.12
N PRO A 60 -23.81 6.43 4.91
CA PRO A 60 -23.13 5.14 4.78
C PRO A 60 -21.68 5.20 5.26
N VAL A 61 -21.30 4.28 6.14
CA VAL A 61 -19.96 4.18 6.74
C VAL A 61 -19.35 2.79 6.62
N VAL A 62 -18.04 2.75 6.80
CA VAL A 62 -17.24 1.54 6.94
C VAL A 62 -16.68 1.47 8.35
N VAL A 63 -16.91 0.34 9.01
CA VAL A 63 -16.38 0.02 10.34
C VAL A 63 -15.16 -0.89 10.17
N LYS A 64 -14.05 -0.59 10.85
CA LYS A 64 -12.87 -1.48 10.92
C LYS A 64 -12.52 -1.77 12.37
N LEU A 65 -12.49 -3.05 12.74
CA LEU A 65 -12.22 -3.51 14.12
C LEU A 65 -11.71 -4.97 14.14
N PRO A 66 -10.58 -5.28 14.82
CA PRO A 66 -9.59 -4.36 15.34
C PRO A 66 -8.62 -3.87 14.25
N ILE A 67 -8.20 -2.60 14.35
CA ILE A 67 -7.14 -2.01 13.52
C ILE A 67 -5.84 -1.90 14.33
N ASN A 68 -4.72 -1.67 13.64
CA ASN A 68 -3.47 -1.35 14.32
C ASN A 68 -3.41 0.14 14.70
N LYS A 69 -2.54 0.47 15.67
CA LYS A 69 -2.36 1.84 16.16
C LYS A 69 -1.86 2.82 15.09
N ASN A 70 -1.13 2.34 14.09
CA ASN A 70 -0.58 3.19 13.03
C ASN A 70 -1.70 3.68 12.09
N GLU A 71 -2.60 2.79 11.69
CA GLU A 71 -3.78 3.11 10.89
C GLU A 71 -4.68 4.11 11.63
N LEU A 72 -4.92 3.90 12.93
CA LEU A 72 -5.66 4.85 13.76
C LEU A 72 -5.00 6.23 13.82
N ARG A 73 -3.70 6.26 14.14
CA ARG A 73 -2.89 7.50 14.23
C ARG A 73 -2.99 8.31 12.95
N TRP A 74 -2.75 7.67 11.80
CA TRP A 74 -2.72 8.37 10.52
C TRP A 74 -4.08 8.75 10.00
N THR A 75 -5.12 7.94 10.25
CA THR A 75 -6.50 8.33 9.93
C THR A 75 -6.88 9.60 10.68
N ARG A 76 -6.61 9.68 12.00
CA ARG A 76 -6.86 10.89 12.80
C ARG A 76 -6.06 12.11 12.31
N ARG A 77 -4.78 11.92 11.99
CA ARG A 77 -3.90 13.02 11.54
C ARG A 77 -4.31 13.62 10.20
N MET A 78 -4.83 12.80 9.29
CA MET A 78 -5.11 13.20 7.91
C MET A 78 -6.50 13.79 7.70
N GLN A 79 -7.27 14.05 8.76
CA GLN A 79 -8.64 14.58 8.63
C GLN A 79 -8.71 15.97 7.97
N ASN A 80 -7.66 16.78 8.11
CA ASN A 80 -7.58 18.11 7.48
C ASN A 80 -6.90 18.09 6.09
N ALA A 81 -6.61 16.91 5.53
CA ALA A 81 -5.81 16.76 4.31
C ALA A 81 -6.64 16.91 3.01
N ASN A 82 -7.61 17.83 2.95
CA ASN A 82 -8.45 18.10 1.78
C ASN A 82 -8.99 16.84 1.07
N GLY A 83 -9.51 15.88 1.84
CA GLY A 83 -10.11 14.66 1.30
C GLY A 83 -9.11 13.63 0.75
N VAL A 84 -7.80 13.79 0.98
CA VAL A 84 -6.78 12.78 0.63
C VAL A 84 -6.94 11.50 1.45
N ALA A 85 -7.46 11.60 2.68
CA ALA A 85 -7.85 10.46 3.50
C ALA A 85 -9.39 10.38 3.63
N PRO A 86 -9.93 9.26 4.12
CA PRO A 86 -11.34 9.14 4.44
C PRO A 86 -11.73 10.06 5.60
N THR A 87 -12.94 10.58 5.54
CA THR A 87 -13.62 11.26 6.63
C THR A 87 -13.82 10.27 7.77
N LEU A 88 -13.39 10.65 8.97
CA LEU A 88 -13.49 9.87 10.21
C LEU A 88 -14.69 10.34 11.02
N PHE A 89 -15.63 9.44 11.28
CA PHE A 89 -16.82 9.71 12.10
C PHE A 89 -16.56 9.46 13.57
N ALA A 90 -15.94 8.31 13.89
CA ALA A 90 -15.58 7.96 15.25
C ALA A 90 -14.39 7.00 15.28
N SER A 91 -13.65 7.00 16.39
CA SER A 91 -12.57 6.05 16.63
C SER A 91 -12.14 6.05 18.08
N ASP A 92 -11.58 4.93 18.54
CA ASP A 92 -10.94 4.83 19.85
C ASP A 92 -9.75 3.87 19.80
N GLU A 93 -8.87 3.96 20.79
CA GLU A 93 -7.78 3.00 21.03
C GLU A 93 -8.28 1.77 21.80
N LYS A 94 -9.45 1.88 22.44
CA LYS A 94 -10.03 0.83 23.28
C LYS A 94 -11.50 0.55 22.93
N LEU A 95 -11.89 -0.69 23.16
CA LEU A 95 -13.29 -1.13 23.12
C LEU A 95 -13.57 -1.98 24.35
N ASN A 96 -14.57 -1.60 25.14
CA ASN A 96 -14.92 -2.28 26.41
C ASN A 96 -13.73 -2.48 27.37
N GLY A 97 -12.81 -1.51 27.44
CA GLY A 97 -11.60 -1.58 28.27
C GLY A 97 -10.45 -2.42 27.70
N TYR A 98 -10.65 -3.17 26.61
CA TYR A 98 -9.58 -3.89 25.91
C TYR A 98 -8.84 -2.96 24.94
N ASP A 99 -7.54 -3.20 24.74
CA ASP A 99 -6.69 -2.51 23.75
C ASP A 99 -7.00 -2.96 22.31
N LEU A 100 -8.24 -2.73 21.88
CA LEU A 100 -8.77 -3.03 20.56
C LEU A 100 -9.12 -1.71 19.87
N ALA A 101 -8.14 -1.16 19.14
CA ALA A 101 -8.36 0.05 18.37
C ALA A 101 -9.39 -0.18 17.24
N TRP A 102 -10.20 0.83 16.94
CA TRP A 102 -11.23 0.79 15.92
C TRP A 102 -11.45 2.16 15.27
N LEU A 103 -12.04 2.15 14.07
CA LEU A 103 -12.46 3.36 13.38
C LEU A 103 -13.77 3.14 12.62
N ILE A 104 -14.48 4.25 12.39
CA ILE A 104 -15.67 4.36 11.56
C ILE A 104 -15.40 5.51 10.59
N ILE A 105 -15.30 5.20 9.30
CA ILE A 105 -14.95 6.14 8.23
C ILE A 105 -16.04 6.17 7.16
N GLU A 106 -16.01 7.18 6.30
CA GLU A 106 -16.92 7.26 5.15
C GLU A 106 -16.88 5.99 4.28
N ARG A 107 -18.04 5.60 3.76
CA ARG A 107 -18.12 4.62 2.68
C ARG A 107 -18.05 5.35 1.35
N PHE A 108 -17.02 5.04 0.57
CA PHE A 108 -16.89 5.56 -0.79
C PHE A 108 -17.96 4.95 -1.72
N PRO A 109 -18.81 5.76 -2.37
CA PRO A 109 -19.93 5.26 -3.15
C PRO A 109 -19.52 4.58 -4.47
N VAL A 110 -18.39 4.96 -5.05
CA VAL A 110 -17.91 4.40 -6.33
C VAL A 110 -16.91 3.27 -6.13
N GLY A 111 -16.09 3.33 -5.09
CA GLY A 111 -15.11 2.29 -4.79
C GLY A 111 -13.72 2.58 -5.37
N PRO A 112 -12.86 1.55 -5.50
CA PRO A 112 -11.45 1.73 -5.82
C PRO A 112 -11.19 2.00 -7.31
N LEU A 113 -10.13 2.74 -7.64
CA LEU A 113 -9.62 2.90 -9.02
C LEU A 113 -9.32 1.56 -9.69
N GLY A 114 -8.94 0.54 -8.90
CA GLY A 114 -8.61 -0.79 -9.41
C GLY A 114 -9.80 -1.57 -9.99
N ALA A 115 -11.04 -1.11 -9.78
CA ALA A 115 -12.23 -1.79 -10.30
C ALA A 115 -12.28 -1.81 -11.83
N HIS A 116 -11.87 -0.71 -12.47
CA HIS A 116 -11.79 -0.58 -13.91
C HIS A 116 -10.51 0.15 -14.32
N TRP A 117 -9.79 -0.41 -15.30
CA TRP A 117 -8.61 0.25 -15.83
C TRP A 117 -8.99 1.47 -16.66
N ASP A 118 -8.39 2.61 -16.32
CA ASP A 118 -8.38 3.83 -17.10
C ASP A 118 -6.95 4.40 -17.13
N ASP A 119 -6.58 5.07 -18.22
CA ASP A 119 -5.22 5.58 -18.40
C ASP A 119 -4.88 6.71 -17.41
N SER A 120 -5.89 7.44 -16.90
CA SER A 120 -5.72 8.46 -15.85
C SER A 120 -5.45 7.89 -14.46
N ASN A 121 -5.69 6.59 -14.22
CA ASN A 121 -5.62 6.00 -12.88
C ASN A 121 -4.27 6.22 -12.20
N ILE A 122 -3.17 6.08 -12.95
CA ILE A 122 -1.81 6.23 -12.42
C ILE A 122 -1.49 7.69 -12.09
N GLU A 123 -1.98 8.64 -12.89
CA GLU A 123 -1.84 10.06 -12.59
C GLU A 123 -2.62 10.41 -11.32
N ARG A 124 -3.89 10.02 -11.25
CA ARG A 124 -4.78 10.31 -10.10
C ARG A 124 -4.24 9.78 -8.77
N ILE A 125 -3.76 8.53 -8.74
CA ILE A 125 -3.17 7.97 -7.52
C ILE A 125 -1.81 8.62 -7.19
N SER A 126 -1.02 9.00 -8.20
CA SER A 126 0.25 9.71 -7.99
C SER A 126 0.02 11.09 -7.40
N GLU A 127 -1.02 11.80 -7.85
CA GLU A 127 -1.43 13.08 -7.28
C GLU A 127 -1.87 12.94 -5.82
N SER A 128 -2.71 11.96 -5.53
CA SER A 128 -3.17 11.70 -4.16
C SER A 128 -2.02 11.32 -3.22
N ALA A 129 -1.08 10.48 -3.66
CA ALA A 129 0.10 10.11 -2.87
C ALA A 129 1.05 11.30 -2.64
N ALA A 130 1.25 12.17 -3.64
CA ALA A 130 2.05 13.38 -3.47
C ALA A 130 1.39 14.37 -2.49
N LEU A 131 0.06 14.54 -2.56
CA LEU A 131 -0.70 15.33 -1.60
C LEU A 131 -0.67 14.71 -0.20
N PHE A 132 -0.75 13.38 -0.09
CA PHE A 132 -0.62 12.68 1.19
C PHE A 132 0.70 13.05 1.86
N SER A 133 1.83 12.89 1.17
CA SER A 133 3.14 13.27 1.73
C SER A 133 3.24 14.76 2.04
N LYS A 134 2.57 15.63 1.27
CA LYS A 134 2.53 17.07 1.52
C LYS A 134 1.81 17.39 2.83
N PHE A 135 0.58 16.94 3.01
CA PHE A 135 -0.17 17.17 4.24
C PHE A 135 0.48 16.48 5.44
N ALA A 136 1.00 15.27 5.24
CA ALA A 136 1.71 14.57 6.30
C ALA A 136 3.00 15.30 6.74
N SER A 137 3.56 16.22 5.93
CA SER A 137 4.75 17.01 6.30
C SER A 137 4.52 18.01 7.44
N GLU A 138 3.25 18.28 7.79
CA GLU A 138 2.88 19.04 9.00
C GLU A 138 3.30 18.30 10.28
N PHE A 139 3.47 16.98 10.20
CA PHE A 139 3.89 16.16 11.32
C PHE A 139 5.40 15.88 11.24
N PRO A 140 6.15 16.07 12.34
CA PRO A 140 7.58 15.79 12.33
C PRO A 140 7.84 14.31 12.01
N VAL A 141 8.89 14.06 11.24
CA VAL A 141 9.35 12.70 10.94
C VAL A 141 10.13 12.18 12.14
N ASP A 142 9.42 11.43 12.99
CA ASP A 142 9.89 10.91 14.29
C ASP A 142 10.33 9.43 14.23
N GLN A 143 10.37 8.85 13.03
CA GLN A 143 10.71 7.45 12.81
C GLN A 143 11.94 7.29 11.92
N LYS A 144 12.71 6.23 12.17
CA LYS A 144 13.72 5.77 11.22
C LYS A 144 13.03 5.22 9.98
N GLY A 145 13.68 5.40 8.83
CA GLY A 145 13.17 4.87 7.58
C GLY A 145 13.07 3.35 7.60
N ARG A 146 12.11 2.80 6.86
CA ARG A 146 11.96 1.34 6.70
C ARG A 146 13.28 0.73 6.21
N ARG A 147 13.71 -0.33 6.88
CA ARG A 147 14.91 -1.11 6.56
C ARG A 147 14.52 -2.55 6.29
N GLU A 148 14.39 -2.91 5.03
CA GLU A 148 14.21 -4.31 4.65
C GLU A 148 15.51 -5.08 4.85
N ASN A 149 15.38 -6.34 5.29
CA ASN A 149 16.51 -7.25 5.33
C ASN A 149 16.75 -7.86 3.94
N TRP A 150 17.27 -7.04 3.03
CA TRP A 150 17.56 -7.43 1.65
C TRP A 150 18.44 -8.67 1.53
N LYS A 151 19.39 -8.85 2.46
CA LYS A 151 20.27 -10.03 2.45
C LYS A 151 19.46 -11.31 2.67
N ASP A 152 18.64 -11.33 3.71
CA ASP A 152 17.79 -12.49 4.02
C ASP A 152 16.77 -12.75 2.89
N LEU A 153 16.13 -11.70 2.37
CA LEU A 153 15.18 -11.83 1.26
C LEU A 153 15.85 -12.39 -0.01
N LEU A 154 17.07 -11.97 -0.32
CA LEU A 154 17.82 -12.51 -1.46
C LEU A 154 18.24 -13.96 -1.25
N GLU A 155 18.60 -14.36 -0.03
CA GLU A 155 18.88 -15.77 0.28
C GLU A 155 17.63 -16.64 0.17
N ILE A 156 16.47 -16.17 0.64
CA ILE A 156 15.19 -16.85 0.44
C ILE A 156 14.87 -16.95 -1.06
N ALA A 157 15.08 -15.87 -1.83
CA ALA A 157 14.88 -15.89 -3.28
C ALA A 157 15.81 -16.89 -3.98
N LYS A 158 17.10 -16.93 -3.63
CA LYS A 158 18.06 -17.93 -4.15
C LYS A 158 17.63 -19.36 -3.84
N LYS A 159 17.20 -19.60 -2.59
CA LYS A 159 16.66 -20.89 -2.15
C LYS A 159 15.45 -21.29 -3.01
N SER A 160 14.50 -20.38 -3.17
CA SER A 160 13.32 -20.58 -4.00
C SER A 160 13.65 -20.88 -5.46
N ILE A 161 14.60 -20.15 -6.06
CA ILE A 161 15.06 -20.43 -7.44
C ILE A 161 15.65 -21.84 -7.55
N ARG A 162 16.37 -22.31 -6.53
CA ARG A 162 16.97 -23.65 -6.51
C ARG A 162 15.91 -24.74 -6.38
N GLU A 163 14.94 -24.56 -5.49
CA GLU A 163 14.00 -25.61 -5.06
C GLU A 163 12.74 -25.68 -5.91
N ASN A 164 12.28 -24.54 -6.46
CA ASN A 164 11.10 -24.49 -7.31
C ASN A 164 11.43 -24.72 -8.79
N ASN A 165 10.43 -25.21 -9.54
CA ASN A 165 10.48 -25.30 -10.99
C ASN A 165 10.11 -23.95 -11.61
N LEU A 166 11.09 -23.04 -11.66
CA LEU A 166 10.93 -21.72 -12.29
C LEU A 166 11.36 -21.76 -13.75
N GLU A 167 10.56 -21.15 -14.62
CA GLU A 167 11.01 -20.79 -15.96
C GLU A 167 12.25 -19.88 -15.89
N ASN A 168 13.12 -19.97 -16.90
CA ASN A 168 14.31 -19.14 -17.01
C ASN A 168 15.28 -19.23 -15.80
N LYS A 169 15.31 -20.37 -15.10
CA LYS A 169 16.15 -20.59 -13.90
C LYS A 169 17.63 -20.25 -14.11
N SER A 170 18.21 -20.52 -15.28
CA SER A 170 19.60 -20.18 -15.60
C SER A 170 19.84 -18.66 -15.64
N ARG A 171 18.90 -17.90 -16.20
CA ARG A 171 18.93 -16.43 -16.24
C ARG A 171 18.80 -15.83 -14.85
N TRP A 172 17.87 -16.33 -14.03
CA TRP A 172 17.75 -15.94 -12.61
C TRP A 172 19.07 -16.13 -11.85
N LYS A 173 19.71 -17.31 -11.98
CA LYS A 173 21.01 -17.58 -11.35
C LYS A 173 22.11 -16.64 -11.82
N LYS A 174 22.18 -16.36 -13.13
CA LYS A 174 23.15 -15.42 -13.71
C LYS A 174 22.95 -14.00 -13.16
N ALA A 175 21.73 -13.49 -13.15
CA ALA A 175 21.40 -12.18 -12.61
C ALA A 175 21.71 -12.07 -11.11
N GLN A 176 21.37 -13.09 -10.31
CA GLN A 176 21.71 -13.15 -8.88
C GLN A 176 23.23 -13.10 -8.64
N SER A 177 24.02 -13.82 -9.45
CA SER A 177 25.49 -13.79 -9.36
C SER A 177 26.06 -12.42 -9.72
N GLN A 178 25.47 -11.71 -10.67
CA GLN A 178 25.88 -10.33 -11.00
C GLN A 178 25.52 -9.37 -9.86
N LEU A 179 24.31 -9.45 -9.31
CA LEU A 179 23.87 -8.63 -8.18
C LEU A 179 24.77 -8.84 -6.96
N SER A 180 25.12 -10.08 -6.62
CA SER A 180 25.91 -10.37 -5.42
C SER A 180 27.28 -9.68 -5.41
N LYS A 181 27.87 -9.44 -6.59
CA LYS A 181 29.16 -8.74 -6.72
C LYS A 181 29.07 -7.24 -6.40
N ARG A 182 27.87 -6.65 -6.53
CA ARG A 182 27.63 -5.20 -6.37
C ARG A 182 26.75 -4.87 -5.15
N LEU A 183 26.17 -5.88 -4.51
CA LEU A 183 25.10 -5.73 -3.52
C LEU A 183 25.48 -4.78 -2.37
N THR A 184 26.70 -4.85 -1.84
CA THR A 184 27.13 -4.01 -0.71
C THR A 184 27.03 -2.52 -1.06
N GLY A 185 27.66 -2.09 -2.16
CA GLY A 185 27.63 -0.68 -2.59
C GLY A 185 26.23 -0.21 -2.96
N LEU A 186 25.42 -1.07 -3.60
CA LEU A 186 24.03 -0.74 -3.92
C LEU A 186 23.17 -0.54 -2.66
N LEU A 187 23.38 -1.37 -1.63
CA LEU A 187 22.69 -1.22 -0.36
C LEU A 187 23.15 0.02 0.40
N GLU A 188 24.44 0.38 0.32
CA GLU A 188 24.95 1.63 0.89
C GLU A 188 24.28 2.84 0.25
N LEU A 189 24.22 2.90 -1.08
CA LEU A 189 23.51 3.95 -1.81
C LEU A 189 22.02 4.00 -1.44
N TRP A 190 21.33 2.85 -1.44
CA TRP A 190 19.91 2.79 -1.05
C TRP A 190 19.67 3.24 0.39
N ARG A 191 20.55 2.87 1.32
CA ARG A 191 20.44 3.23 2.74
C ARG A 191 20.86 4.67 3.02
N GLY A 192 21.68 5.26 2.16
CA GLY A 192 22.09 6.66 2.21
C GLY A 192 21.02 7.63 1.67
N ARG A 193 19.92 7.13 1.10
CA ARG A 193 18.80 7.97 0.66
C ARG A 193 18.24 8.80 1.81
N ARG A 194 17.72 9.97 1.49
CA ARG A 194 17.08 10.84 2.48
C ARG A 194 15.80 10.19 3.02
N ILE A 195 15.62 10.27 4.34
CA ILE A 195 14.39 9.85 5.03
C ILE A 195 13.85 11.07 5.76
N ASN A 196 12.95 11.80 5.12
CA ASN A 196 12.52 13.12 5.60
C ASN A 196 11.04 13.41 5.31
N GLN A 197 10.26 12.39 4.97
CA GLN A 197 8.84 12.54 4.68
C GLN A 197 8.09 11.27 5.07
N TRP A 198 6.79 11.43 5.24
CA TRP A 198 5.86 10.33 5.44
C TRP A 198 5.34 9.83 4.10
N LEU A 199 5.33 8.52 3.96
CA LEU A 199 4.85 7.79 2.80
C LEU A 199 3.57 7.05 3.14
N HIS A 200 2.70 6.84 2.16
CA HIS A 200 1.52 6.00 2.36
C HIS A 200 1.94 4.55 2.63
N GLY A 201 2.95 4.06 1.91
CA GLY A 201 3.56 2.75 2.14
C GLY A 201 2.87 1.57 1.45
N ASP A 202 1.59 1.71 1.08
CA ASP A 202 0.86 0.74 0.25
C ASP A 202 0.08 1.41 -0.90
N VAL A 203 0.79 2.15 -1.76
CA VAL A 203 0.19 2.87 -2.90
C VAL A 203 -0.16 1.90 -4.02
N GLN A 204 -1.43 1.49 -4.07
CA GLN A 204 -1.98 0.62 -5.10
C GLN A 204 -3.41 1.03 -5.47
N LEU A 205 -3.87 0.65 -6.67
CA LEU A 205 -5.17 1.06 -7.20
C LEU A 205 -6.37 0.59 -6.35
N ALA A 206 -6.20 -0.49 -5.59
CA ALA A 206 -7.21 -0.99 -4.65
C ALA A 206 -7.40 -0.09 -3.42
N ASN A 207 -6.39 0.71 -3.06
CA ASN A 207 -6.41 1.61 -1.91
C ASN A 207 -6.72 3.06 -2.30
N ALA A 208 -6.95 3.34 -3.59
CA ALA A 208 -7.31 4.65 -4.09
C ALA A 208 -8.81 4.70 -4.38
N MET A 209 -9.58 5.37 -3.54
CA MET A 209 -11.04 5.35 -3.52
C MET A 209 -11.64 6.60 -4.17
N CYS A 210 -12.68 6.40 -4.97
CA CYS A 210 -13.42 7.44 -5.65
C CYS A 210 -14.67 7.84 -4.86
N ARG A 211 -14.84 9.14 -4.61
CA ARG A 211 -16.09 9.70 -4.06
C ARG A 211 -17.15 9.94 -5.13
N THR A 212 -16.73 10.19 -6.37
CA THR A 212 -17.63 10.45 -7.50
C THR A 212 -17.21 9.63 -8.70
N ALA A 213 -18.14 9.43 -9.64
CA ALA A 213 -17.86 8.73 -10.91
C ALA A 213 -17.31 9.69 -11.98
N GLU A 214 -17.06 10.95 -11.62
CA GLU A 214 -16.58 11.95 -12.56
C GLU A 214 -15.18 11.57 -13.08
N PRO A 215 -14.96 11.66 -14.40
CA PRO A 215 -13.64 11.46 -14.96
C PRO A 215 -12.64 12.42 -14.31
N ASN A 216 -11.46 11.90 -13.93
CA ASN A 216 -10.38 12.66 -13.30
C ASN A 216 -10.66 13.21 -11.88
N ALA A 217 -11.76 12.84 -11.22
CA ALA A 217 -11.99 13.24 -9.83
C ALA A 217 -10.82 12.81 -8.92
N PRO A 218 -10.42 13.64 -7.94
CA PRO A 218 -9.43 13.25 -6.94
C PRO A 218 -9.84 11.97 -6.22
N VAL A 219 -8.84 11.21 -5.76
CA VAL A 219 -9.04 9.97 -5.02
C VAL A 219 -8.50 10.08 -3.61
N SER A 220 -9.12 9.36 -2.69
CA SER A 220 -8.64 9.21 -1.31
C SER A 220 -7.84 7.94 -1.14
N LEU A 221 -6.82 7.98 -0.31
CA LEU A 221 -6.03 6.82 0.07
C LEU A 221 -6.59 6.21 1.36
N ILE A 222 -6.98 4.94 1.29
CA ILE A 222 -7.37 4.12 2.44
C ILE A 222 -6.23 3.20 2.87
N ASP A 223 -6.41 2.53 4.01
CA ASP A 223 -5.45 1.56 4.56
C ASP A 223 -4.11 2.19 4.94
N LEU A 224 -4.18 3.08 5.94
CA LEU A 224 -3.04 3.84 6.44
C LEU A 224 -2.17 3.05 7.43
N ALA A 225 -2.32 1.72 7.47
CA ALA A 225 -1.56 0.82 8.32
C ALA A 225 -0.05 0.85 7.99
N GLU A 226 0.29 1.00 6.72
CA GLU A 226 1.65 0.93 6.22
C GLU A 226 2.38 2.28 6.19
N VAL A 227 1.76 3.35 6.70
CA VAL A 227 2.37 4.69 6.68
C VAL A 227 3.66 4.71 7.50
N HIS A 228 4.74 5.20 6.90
CA HIS A 228 6.06 5.22 7.52
C HIS A 228 6.96 6.33 6.98
N ALA A 229 8.03 6.64 7.72
CA ALA A 229 9.07 7.54 7.27
C ALA A 229 9.85 6.91 6.11
N GLY A 230 10.09 7.63 5.03
CA GLY A 230 10.78 7.07 3.87
C GLY A 230 11.21 8.07 2.82
N HIS A 231 11.58 7.54 1.66
CA HIS A 231 11.85 8.28 0.43
C HIS A 231 10.75 8.03 -0.60
N TRP A 232 10.21 9.07 -1.25
CA TRP A 232 9.06 8.99 -2.17
C TRP A 232 9.17 7.95 -3.30
N ILE A 233 10.40 7.58 -3.67
CA ILE A 233 10.72 6.52 -4.64
C ILE A 233 10.14 5.17 -4.20
N GLU A 234 10.00 4.93 -2.90
CA GLU A 234 9.45 3.69 -2.35
C GLU A 234 8.00 3.50 -2.81
N ASP A 235 7.14 4.50 -2.61
CA ASP A 235 5.76 4.48 -3.09
C ASP A 235 5.70 4.49 -4.63
N ALA A 236 6.56 5.28 -5.29
CA ALA A 236 6.58 5.39 -6.75
C ALA A 236 6.91 4.06 -7.45
N VAL A 237 7.95 3.35 -6.97
CA VAL A 237 8.36 2.07 -7.54
C VAL A 237 7.43 0.95 -7.07
N TYR A 238 6.84 1.05 -5.88
CA TYR A 238 5.81 0.11 -5.45
C TYR A 238 4.58 0.16 -6.36
N LEU A 239 4.09 1.36 -6.70
CA LEU A 239 3.03 1.55 -7.68
C LEU A 239 3.42 1.02 -9.06
N GLU A 240 4.66 1.29 -9.50
CA GLU A 240 5.19 0.78 -10.77
C GLU A 240 5.19 -0.75 -10.84
N ARG A 241 5.58 -1.41 -9.74
CA ARG A 241 5.67 -2.86 -9.64
C ARG A 241 4.33 -3.54 -9.91
N GLN A 242 3.21 -2.91 -9.54
CA GLN A 242 1.87 -3.42 -9.83
C GLN A 242 1.61 -3.59 -11.34
N LEU A 243 2.35 -2.87 -12.19
CA LEU A 243 2.21 -2.90 -13.64
C LEU A 243 3.31 -3.71 -14.36
N TRP A 244 4.26 -4.32 -13.66
CA TRP A 244 5.34 -5.05 -14.33
C TRP A 244 4.84 -6.18 -15.23
N GLY A 245 3.76 -6.87 -14.84
CA GLY A 245 3.07 -7.87 -15.68
C GLY A 245 2.30 -7.30 -16.88
N HIS A 246 2.11 -5.97 -16.95
CA HIS A 246 1.29 -5.27 -17.94
C HIS A 246 2.12 -4.25 -18.73
N LYS A 247 3.02 -4.75 -19.59
CA LYS A 247 4.03 -3.93 -20.30
C LYS A 247 3.49 -2.71 -21.05
N SER A 248 2.34 -2.83 -21.73
CA SER A 248 1.71 -1.70 -22.43
C SER A 248 1.28 -0.59 -21.47
N ARG A 249 0.56 -0.97 -20.39
CA ARG A 249 0.14 -0.05 -19.33
C ARG A 249 1.32 0.60 -18.63
N LEU A 250 2.36 -0.17 -18.30
CA LEU A 250 3.58 0.36 -17.69
C LEU A 250 4.26 1.40 -18.58
N LYS A 251 4.39 1.11 -19.89
CA LYS A 251 5.00 2.03 -20.85
C LYS A 251 4.19 3.31 -21.03
N ALA A 252 2.86 3.21 -21.08
CA ALA A 252 1.97 4.35 -21.27
C ALA A 252 1.92 5.26 -20.03
N SER A 253 1.74 4.68 -18.85
CA SER A 253 1.47 5.42 -17.61
C SER A 253 2.71 5.91 -16.86
N ARG A 254 3.86 5.26 -17.04
CA ARG A 254 5.17 5.63 -16.45
C ARG A 254 5.07 6.06 -14.96
N PRO A 255 4.67 5.18 -14.02
CA PRO A 255 4.28 5.57 -12.66
C PRO A 255 5.32 6.39 -11.87
N VAL A 256 6.61 6.08 -12.00
CA VAL A 256 7.67 6.88 -11.35
C VAL A 256 7.72 8.32 -11.89
N HIS A 257 7.48 8.50 -13.19
CA HIS A 257 7.41 9.83 -13.80
C HIS A 257 6.15 10.57 -13.37
N ALA A 258 5.00 9.90 -13.35
CA ALA A 258 3.74 10.47 -12.86
C ALA A 258 3.87 10.95 -11.40
N MET A 259 4.48 10.16 -10.52
CA MET A 259 4.77 10.55 -9.14
C MET A 259 5.70 11.75 -9.06
N ALA A 260 6.79 11.77 -9.83
CA ALA A 260 7.70 12.91 -9.87
C ALA A 260 7.01 14.19 -10.37
N ALA A 261 6.15 14.09 -11.38
CA ALA A 261 5.37 15.20 -11.91
C ALA A 261 4.36 15.73 -10.88
N ALA A 262 3.60 14.85 -10.24
CA ALA A 262 2.67 15.19 -9.16
C ALA A 262 3.37 15.88 -7.99
N ARG A 263 4.54 15.38 -7.58
CA ARG A 263 5.34 16.02 -6.54
C ARG A 263 5.76 17.44 -6.91
N LYS A 264 6.29 17.64 -8.12
CA LYS A 264 6.65 18.97 -8.64
C LYS A 264 5.43 19.91 -8.68
N LYS A 265 4.27 19.42 -9.15
CA LYS A 265 2.99 20.15 -9.19
C LYS A 265 2.62 20.72 -7.82
N PHE A 266 2.87 19.97 -6.74
CA PHE A 266 2.50 20.39 -5.38
C PHE A 266 3.62 21.05 -4.58
N GLY A 267 4.75 21.38 -5.22
CA GLY A 267 5.91 22.02 -4.58
C GLY A 267 6.74 21.08 -3.71
N MET A 268 6.59 19.76 -3.88
CA MET A 268 7.34 18.75 -3.15
C MET A 268 8.70 18.50 -3.82
N GLN A 269 9.73 18.24 -3.00
CA GLN A 269 11.06 17.95 -3.51
C GLN A 269 11.12 16.68 -4.37
N VAL A 270 11.85 16.79 -5.48
CA VAL A 270 12.25 15.71 -6.39
C VAL A 270 13.71 15.94 -6.75
N ASP A 271 14.59 15.00 -6.39
CA ASP A 271 16.03 15.16 -6.56
C ASP A 271 16.46 14.99 -8.02
N ASP A 272 17.28 15.89 -8.58
CA ASP A 272 17.60 15.86 -10.02
C ASP A 272 18.15 14.52 -10.53
N ASN A 273 18.85 13.78 -9.68
CA ASN A 273 19.47 12.50 -10.01
C ASN A 273 18.78 11.29 -9.34
N TYR A 274 17.48 11.36 -9.06
CA TYR A 274 16.72 10.27 -8.40
C TYR A 274 16.73 8.95 -9.18
N HIS A 275 17.12 8.97 -10.46
CA HIS A 275 17.15 7.81 -11.35
C HIS A 275 17.96 6.63 -10.81
N GLN A 276 19.11 6.89 -10.18
CA GLN A 276 19.95 5.82 -9.63
C GLN A 276 19.21 5.08 -8.50
N LEU A 277 18.56 5.81 -7.60
CA LEU A 277 17.79 5.22 -6.49
C LEU A 277 16.58 4.43 -7.00
N VAL A 278 15.92 4.91 -8.06
CA VAL A 278 14.82 4.18 -8.71
C VAL A 278 15.30 2.83 -9.25
N GLU A 279 16.41 2.82 -9.99
CA GLU A 279 16.95 1.57 -10.55
C GLU A 279 17.38 0.62 -9.41
N ILE A 280 17.99 1.13 -8.34
CA ILE A 280 18.35 0.29 -7.18
C ILE A 280 17.10 -0.32 -6.55
N ARG A 281 16.03 0.45 -6.38
CA ARG A 281 14.76 -0.07 -5.81
C ARG A 281 14.12 -1.12 -6.72
N ARG A 282 14.06 -0.88 -8.04
CA ARG A 282 13.58 -1.84 -9.04
C ARG A 282 14.38 -3.14 -8.96
N LEU A 283 15.70 -3.02 -8.95
CA LEU A 283 16.66 -4.12 -8.86
C LEU A 283 16.40 -4.98 -7.60
N LEU A 284 16.34 -4.35 -6.42
CA LEU A 284 16.15 -5.05 -5.15
C LEU A 284 14.79 -5.76 -5.07
N LEU A 285 13.71 -5.10 -5.51
CA LEU A 285 12.36 -5.68 -5.52
C LEU A 285 12.25 -6.84 -6.54
N ALA A 286 12.77 -6.66 -7.75
CA ALA A 286 12.72 -7.67 -8.79
C ALA A 286 13.55 -8.91 -8.43
N ALA A 287 14.74 -8.70 -7.83
CA ALA A 287 15.63 -9.77 -7.40
C ALA A 287 15.07 -10.60 -6.24
N THR A 288 14.17 -10.02 -5.42
CA THR A 288 13.54 -10.68 -4.28
C THR A 288 12.18 -11.29 -4.58
N ALA A 289 11.59 -11.05 -5.76
CA ALA A 289 10.29 -11.61 -6.14
C ALA A 289 10.18 -13.15 -5.94
N PRO A 290 11.20 -13.98 -6.26
CA PRO A 290 11.12 -15.41 -5.98
C PRO A 290 11.01 -15.79 -4.50
N ALA A 291 11.30 -14.89 -3.55
CA ALA A 291 11.07 -15.14 -2.13
C ALA A 291 9.57 -15.22 -1.79
N PHE A 292 8.70 -14.71 -2.65
CA PHE A 292 7.27 -14.53 -2.42
C PHE A 292 6.41 -15.45 -3.29
N MET A 293 6.87 -16.67 -3.60
CA MET A 293 6.16 -17.61 -4.49
C MET A 293 4.70 -17.87 -4.12
N GLN A 294 4.35 -17.83 -2.84
CA GLN A 294 2.97 -18.06 -2.40
C GLN A 294 2.03 -16.92 -2.82
N SER A 295 2.52 -15.69 -2.87
CA SER A 295 1.74 -14.49 -3.19
C SER A 295 1.95 -13.98 -4.60
N GLU A 296 3.11 -14.26 -5.20
CA GLU A 296 3.63 -13.70 -6.46
C GLU A 296 4.14 -14.77 -7.43
N GLY A 297 3.81 -16.05 -7.21
CA GLY A 297 4.30 -17.17 -8.00
C GLY A 297 3.73 -17.29 -9.42
N ASP A 298 2.92 -16.34 -9.89
CA ASP A 298 2.40 -16.36 -11.26
C ASP A 298 3.58 -16.29 -12.27
N PRO A 299 3.70 -17.27 -13.19
CA PRO A 299 4.84 -17.33 -14.11
C PRO A 299 5.02 -16.09 -14.98
N ARG A 300 3.93 -15.44 -15.42
CA ARG A 300 4.01 -14.24 -16.28
C ARG A 300 4.53 -13.04 -15.49
N TYR A 301 4.09 -12.91 -14.24
CA TYR A 301 4.61 -11.90 -13.34
C TYR A 301 6.09 -12.15 -13.02
N LEU A 302 6.50 -13.37 -12.69
CA LEU A 302 7.91 -13.71 -12.44
C LEU A 302 8.80 -13.47 -13.67
N ALA A 303 8.33 -13.78 -14.88
CA ALA A 303 9.05 -13.47 -16.11
C ALA A 303 9.25 -11.95 -16.29
N SER A 304 8.26 -11.16 -15.90
CA SER A 304 8.32 -9.70 -15.92
C SER A 304 9.29 -9.17 -14.87
N CYS A 305 9.28 -9.72 -13.65
CA CYS A 305 10.28 -9.42 -12.62
C CYS A 305 11.71 -9.74 -13.10
N LEU A 306 11.93 -10.90 -13.73
CA LEU A 306 13.26 -11.22 -14.29
C LEU A 306 13.70 -10.20 -15.34
N SER A 307 12.79 -9.78 -16.23
CA SER A 307 13.09 -8.75 -17.23
C SER A 307 13.47 -7.41 -16.59
N GLN A 308 12.79 -7.01 -15.50
CA GLN A 308 13.12 -5.81 -14.75
C GLN A 308 14.46 -5.95 -14.02
N PHE A 309 14.73 -7.12 -13.44
CA PHE A 309 15.98 -7.43 -12.77
C PHE A 309 17.17 -7.27 -13.73
N GLU A 310 17.13 -7.92 -14.89
CA GLU A 310 18.19 -7.84 -15.89
C GLU A 310 18.35 -6.42 -16.45
N THR A 311 17.24 -5.71 -16.68
CA THR A 311 17.28 -4.33 -17.18
C THR A 311 17.93 -3.38 -16.17
N ALA A 312 17.53 -3.46 -14.90
CA ALA A 312 18.10 -2.61 -13.85
C ALA A 312 19.59 -2.92 -13.61
N LEU A 313 19.99 -4.19 -13.66
CA LEU A 313 21.41 -4.59 -13.59
C LEU A 313 22.26 -3.96 -14.70
N ASN A 314 21.73 -3.87 -15.92
CA ASN A 314 22.45 -3.28 -17.05
C ASN A 314 22.56 -1.76 -16.97
N ARG A 315 21.57 -1.10 -16.33
CA ARG A 315 21.53 0.36 -16.17
C ARG A 315 22.38 0.85 -15.01
N ILE A 316 22.53 0.04 -13.97
CA ILE A 316 23.40 0.36 -12.84
C ILE A 316 24.80 -0.12 -13.17
N GLN A 317 25.61 0.77 -13.77
CA GLN A 317 27.03 0.55 -14.01
C GLN A 317 27.85 0.85 -12.76
#